data_AF-A0A3B4F0I0-F1
#
_entry.id   AF-A0A3B4F0I0-F1
#
_cell.length_a   1.000
_cell.length_b   1.000
_cell.length_c   1.000
_cell.angle_alpha   90.00
_cell.angle_beta   90.00
_cell.angle_gamma   90.00
#
_symmetry.space_group_name_H-M   'P 1'
#
loop_
_entity.id
_entity.type
_entity.pdbx_description
1 polymer ?
#
loop_
_entity_poly.entity_id
_entity_poly.type
_entity_poly.pdbx_seq_one_letter_code
_entity_poly.pdbx_strand_id
1 'polypeptide(L)'
;RHCHYRDTFWKSDQEFLEEEASSSLHTQEDFSKLDWEERAAVCFLILCNAYANHLKELSHKYSTNNLILGGDFNMVYDKWLDRSHSKFQSHHISSFLHNFCLELSLIDPWRLANPLVQSFSWFKALKWESVAVLAPLLEGSPFASIQASSR
;
A
#
# COMPACT_ATOMS: atom_id res chain seq x y z
N ARG A 1 20.72 5.38 1.64
CA ARG A 1 20.76 4.29 0.63
C ARG A 1 19.58 4.52 -0.31
N HIS A 2 19.82 4.88 -1.57
CA HIS A 2 18.78 4.85 -2.61
C HIS A 2 18.33 3.39 -2.76
N CYS A 3 17.05 3.09 -2.60
CA CYS A 3 16.52 1.73 -2.72
C CYS A 3 16.51 1.30 -4.19
N HIS A 4 17.60 0.71 -4.64
CA HIS A 4 17.73 0.13 -5.99
C HIS A 4 16.74 -1.03 -6.25
N TYR A 5 16.20 -1.61 -5.18
CA TYR A 5 15.16 -2.66 -5.23
C TYR A 5 13.81 -2.13 -5.76
N ARG A 6 13.56 -0.82 -5.65
CA ARG A 6 12.32 -0.18 -6.09
C ARG A 6 12.29 0.10 -7.60
N ASP A 7 13.43 0.04 -8.29
CA ASP A 7 13.49 0.36 -9.73
C ASP A 7 13.51 -0.89 -10.62
N THR A 8 13.82 -2.06 -10.06
CA THR A 8 14.00 -3.31 -10.83
C THR A 8 12.78 -4.22 -10.78
N PHE A 9 12.17 -4.41 -9.60
CA PHE A 9 10.92 -5.17 -9.48
C PHE A 9 9.77 -4.49 -10.22
N TRP A 10 9.71 -3.16 -10.15
CA TRP A 10 8.64 -2.37 -10.74
C TRP A 10 8.71 -2.29 -12.27
N LYS A 11 9.89 -2.35 -12.90
CA LYS A 11 9.98 -2.26 -14.36
C LYS A 11 9.35 -3.45 -15.09
N SER A 12 9.59 -4.65 -14.56
CA SER A 12 9.07 -5.89 -15.17
C SER A 12 7.55 -5.99 -15.02
N ASP A 13 7.04 -5.68 -13.83
CA ASP A 13 5.60 -5.69 -13.58
C ASP A 13 4.91 -4.52 -14.29
N GLN A 14 5.57 -3.36 -14.40
CA GLN A 14 5.01 -2.20 -15.11
C GLN A 14 4.84 -2.46 -16.62
N GLU A 15 5.79 -3.09 -17.29
CA GLU A 15 5.64 -3.46 -18.72
C GLU A 15 4.48 -4.45 -18.92
N PHE A 16 4.35 -5.45 -18.05
CA PHE A 16 3.24 -6.41 -18.08
C PHE A 16 1.88 -5.74 -17.78
N LEU A 17 1.86 -4.81 -16.82
CA LEU A 17 0.66 -4.09 -16.42
C LEU A 17 0.23 -3.03 -17.43
N GLU A 18 1.16 -2.41 -18.15
CA GLU A 18 0.86 -1.51 -19.27
C GLU A 18 0.21 -2.27 -20.45
N GLU A 19 0.62 -3.52 -20.69
CA GLU A 19 0.05 -4.39 -21.73
C GLU A 19 -1.39 -4.83 -21.39
N GLU A 20 -1.65 -5.27 -20.14
CA GLU A 20 -2.98 -5.62 -19.63
C GLU A 20 -3.92 -4.40 -19.53
N ALA A 21 -3.42 -3.26 -19.04
CA ALA A 21 -4.18 -2.00 -18.97
C ALA A 21 -4.60 -1.50 -20.36
N SER A 22 -3.69 -1.59 -21.33
CA SER A 22 -3.96 -1.20 -22.72
C SER A 22 -4.95 -2.15 -23.41
N SER A 23 -5.06 -3.40 -22.95
CA SER A 23 -6.05 -4.36 -23.43
C SER A 23 -7.44 -4.11 -22.83
N SER A 24 -7.53 -3.60 -21.60
CA SER A 24 -8.80 -3.49 -20.87
C SER A 24 -9.44 -2.09 -20.90
N LEU A 25 -8.68 -1.02 -21.13
CA LEU A 25 -9.22 0.33 -21.35
C LEU A 25 -9.17 0.71 -22.83
N HIS A 26 -10.34 0.97 -23.42
CA HIS A 26 -10.44 1.75 -24.65
C HIS A 26 -10.02 3.21 -24.35
N THR A 27 -8.70 3.48 -24.36
CA THR A 27 -7.98 4.70 -24.80
C THR A 27 -6.66 4.85 -24.04
N GLN A 28 -5.56 4.50 -24.70
CA GLN A 28 -4.17 4.71 -24.27
C GLN A 28 -3.86 6.21 -23.98
N GLU A 29 -4.66 7.13 -24.53
CA GLU A 29 -4.55 8.58 -24.34
C GLU A 29 -4.88 9.07 -22.92
N ASP A 30 -5.76 8.38 -22.17
CA ASP A 30 -6.16 8.83 -20.84
C ASP A 30 -5.17 8.40 -19.75
N PHE A 31 -4.55 7.22 -19.90
CA PHE A 31 -3.56 6.72 -18.93
C PHE A 31 -2.29 7.59 -18.89
N SER A 32 -1.87 8.11 -20.04
CA SER A 32 -0.69 8.98 -20.16
C SER A 32 -0.85 10.37 -19.51
N LYS A 33 -2.08 10.77 -19.17
CA LYS A 33 -2.40 12.05 -18.53
C LYS A 33 -2.53 11.97 -17.01
N LEU A 34 -2.67 10.76 -16.47
CA LEU A 34 -2.74 10.50 -15.04
C LEU A 34 -1.39 10.76 -14.36
N ASP A 35 -1.44 11.25 -13.13
CA ASP A 35 -0.24 11.33 -12.27
C ASP A 35 0.22 9.94 -11.80
N TRP A 36 1.38 9.86 -11.15
CA TRP A 36 1.95 8.56 -10.76
C TRP A 36 1.13 7.85 -9.66
N GLU A 37 0.42 8.58 -8.80
CA GLU A 37 -0.46 8.00 -7.77
C GLU A 37 -1.69 7.39 -8.43
N GLU A 38 -2.28 8.10 -9.39
CA GLU A 38 -3.42 7.68 -10.19
C GLU A 38 -3.07 6.46 -11.06
N ARG A 39 -1.91 6.47 -11.73
CA ARG A 39 -1.43 5.31 -12.51
C ARG A 39 -1.17 4.10 -11.63
N ALA A 40 -0.51 4.28 -10.49
CA ALA A 40 -0.25 3.18 -9.56
C ALA A 40 -1.57 2.58 -9.04
N ALA A 41 -2.59 3.41 -8.79
CA ALA A 41 -3.91 2.94 -8.38
C ALA A 41 -4.61 2.14 -9.49
N VAL A 42 -4.52 2.57 -10.76
CA VAL A 42 -5.09 1.84 -11.90
C VAL A 42 -4.36 0.52 -12.15
N CYS A 43 -3.02 0.51 -12.12
CA CYS A 43 -2.23 -0.72 -12.20
C CYS A 43 -2.59 -1.70 -11.08
N PHE A 44 -2.70 -1.21 -9.85
CA PHE A 44 -3.10 -2.02 -8.70
C PHE A 44 -4.53 -2.56 -8.86
N LEU A 45 -5.43 -1.76 -9.43
CA LEU A 45 -6.81 -2.16 -9.72
C LEU A 45 -6.88 -3.31 -10.72
N ILE A 46 -6.13 -3.23 -11.81
CA ILE A 46 -6.04 -4.28 -12.83
C ILE A 46 -5.44 -5.56 -12.21
N LEU A 47 -4.33 -5.41 -11.48
CA LEU A 47 -3.70 -6.53 -10.78
C LEU A 47 -4.69 -7.20 -9.82
N CYS A 48 -5.37 -6.44 -8.98
CA CYS A 48 -6.34 -6.98 -8.03
C CYS A 48 -7.51 -7.69 -8.71
N ASN A 49 -8.00 -7.17 -9.84
CA ASN A 49 -9.10 -7.80 -10.58
C ASN A 49 -8.67 -9.13 -11.21
N ALA A 50 -7.47 -9.16 -11.82
CA ALA A 50 -6.87 -10.39 -12.33
C ALA A 50 -6.67 -11.42 -11.20
N TYR A 51 -6.16 -10.98 -10.05
CA TYR A 51 -6.01 -11.82 -8.87
C TYR A 51 -7.36 -12.32 -8.34
N ALA A 52 -8.40 -11.49 -8.30
CA ALA A 52 -9.72 -11.87 -7.81
C ALA A 52 -10.31 -13.03 -8.62
N ASN A 53 -10.15 -13.03 -9.94
CA ASN A 53 -10.60 -14.13 -10.80
C ASN A 53 -9.84 -15.41 -10.52
N HIS A 54 -8.50 -15.34 -10.45
CA HIS A 54 -7.68 -16.49 -10.12
C HIS A 54 -8.00 -17.07 -8.73
N LEU A 55 -8.27 -16.20 -7.75
CA LEU A 55 -8.67 -16.62 -6.40
C LEU A 55 -10.02 -17.36 -6.39
N LYS A 56 -10.98 -16.94 -7.22
CA LYS A 56 -12.26 -17.65 -7.39
C LYS A 56 -12.05 -19.04 -8.00
N GLU A 57 -11.16 -19.15 -8.99
CA GLU A 57 -10.80 -20.45 -9.59
C GLU A 57 -10.14 -21.37 -8.56
N LEU A 58 -9.21 -20.86 -7.75
CA LEU A 58 -8.58 -21.63 -6.69
C LEU A 58 -9.59 -22.05 -5.62
N SER A 59 -10.49 -21.16 -5.22
CA SER A 59 -11.58 -21.45 -4.27
C SER A 59 -12.44 -22.60 -4.76
N HIS A 60 -12.83 -22.58 -6.04
CA HIS A 60 -13.57 -23.68 -6.67
C HIS A 60 -12.76 -24.97 -6.72
N LYS A 61 -11.50 -24.89 -7.16
CA LYS A 61 -10.59 -26.04 -7.28
C LYS A 61 -10.35 -26.75 -5.95
N TYR A 62 -10.18 -26.00 -4.86
CA TYR A 62 -9.92 -26.54 -3.54
C TYR A 62 -11.17 -26.65 -2.66
N SER A 63 -12.35 -26.33 -3.21
CA SER A 63 -13.64 -26.37 -2.52
C SER A 63 -13.61 -25.68 -1.14
N THR A 64 -12.92 -24.53 -1.08
CA THR A 64 -12.70 -23.78 0.15
C THR A 64 -13.06 -22.32 -0.05
N ASN A 65 -13.73 -21.76 0.95
CA ASN A 65 -14.00 -20.33 1.06
C ASN A 65 -13.06 -19.67 2.10
N ASN A 66 -12.14 -20.44 2.66
CA ASN A 66 -11.16 -19.94 3.64
C ASN A 66 -10.00 -19.30 2.88
N LEU A 67 -10.17 -18.02 2.56
CA LEU A 67 -9.17 -17.22 1.89
C LEU A 67 -8.50 -16.28 2.90
N ILE A 68 -7.17 -16.34 2.97
CA ILE A 68 -6.36 -15.37 3.71
C ILE A 68 -5.55 -14.60 2.69
N LEU A 69 -5.80 -13.30 2.59
CA LEU A 69 -4.99 -12.37 1.81
C LEU A 69 -4.11 -11.56 2.73
N GLY A 70 -2.84 -11.41 2.34
CA GLY A 70 -1.87 -10.61 3.07
C GLY A 70 -0.79 -10.10 2.12
N GLY A 71 -0.16 -8.99 2.48
CA GLY A 71 0.85 -8.34 1.67
C GLY A 71 0.87 -6.83 1.88
N ASP A 72 1.74 -6.15 1.14
CA ASP A 72 1.71 -4.70 1.04
C ASP A 72 0.77 -4.29 -0.09
N PHE A 73 -0.40 -3.76 0.28
CA PHE A 73 -1.39 -3.27 -0.68
C PHE A 73 -1.00 -1.91 -1.26
N ASN A 74 0.01 -1.24 -0.69
CA ASN A 74 0.44 0.11 -1.04
C ASN A 74 -0.73 1.13 -1.11
N MET A 75 -1.79 0.83 -0.37
CA MET A 75 -3.05 1.55 -0.31
C MET A 75 -3.51 1.67 1.14
N VAL A 76 -4.44 2.58 1.35
CA VAL A 76 -4.98 2.90 2.66
C VAL A 76 -6.49 2.66 2.60
N TYR A 77 -7.02 1.84 3.52
CA TYR A 77 -8.45 1.49 3.52
C TYR A 77 -9.29 2.69 3.97
N ASP A 78 -9.03 3.21 5.18
CA ASP A 78 -9.66 4.44 5.67
C ASP A 78 -8.65 5.58 5.74
N LYS A 79 -8.78 6.54 4.84
CA LYS A 79 -7.83 7.68 4.76
C LYS A 79 -7.87 8.58 5.98
N TRP A 80 -8.91 8.55 6.81
CA TRP A 80 -8.99 9.31 8.05
C TRP A 80 -8.25 8.62 9.19
N LEU A 81 -8.43 7.31 9.33
CA LEU A 81 -7.91 6.54 10.45
C LEU A 81 -6.52 5.94 10.20
N ASP A 82 -6.23 5.56 8.96
CA ASP A 82 -5.03 4.79 8.58
C ASP A 82 -3.91 5.67 8.01
N ARG A 83 -4.06 7.00 8.06
CA ARG A 83 -3.01 7.96 7.65
C ARG A 83 -2.67 8.93 8.76
N SER A 84 -1.37 9.09 9.00
CA SER A 84 -0.86 10.23 9.76
C SER A 84 -1.20 11.53 9.02
N HIS A 85 -1.68 12.54 9.73
CA HIS A 85 -2.04 13.85 9.17
C HIS A 85 -3.08 13.75 8.03
N SER A 86 -4.20 13.07 8.29
CA SER A 86 -5.29 13.01 7.32
C SER A 86 -5.83 14.40 6.99
N LYS A 87 -6.17 14.60 5.71
CA LYS A 87 -6.89 15.81 5.25
C LYS A 87 -8.40 15.70 5.49
N PHE A 88 -8.89 14.52 5.87
CA PHE A 88 -10.30 14.26 6.10
C PHE A 88 -10.67 14.49 7.57
N GLN A 89 -11.91 14.90 7.82
CA GLN A 89 -12.43 15.15 9.17
C GLN A 89 -13.23 13.96 9.74
N SER A 90 -13.54 12.98 8.90
CA SER A 90 -14.29 11.77 9.23
C SER A 90 -13.82 10.61 8.35
N HIS A 91 -14.22 9.39 8.73
CA HIS A 91 -14.01 8.16 7.95
C HIS A 91 -14.14 8.40 6.44
N HIS A 92 -13.08 8.09 5.71
CA HIS A 92 -13.02 8.22 4.26
C HIS A 92 -12.51 6.92 3.67
N ILE A 93 -13.45 6.01 3.43
CA ILE A 93 -13.19 4.66 2.94
C ILE A 93 -12.80 4.70 1.45
N SER A 94 -11.76 3.95 1.10
CA SER A 94 -11.38 3.68 -0.29
C SER A 94 -12.44 2.80 -0.95
N SER A 95 -13.24 3.38 -1.86
CA SER A 95 -14.28 2.64 -2.60
C SER A 95 -13.73 1.40 -3.31
N PHE A 96 -12.49 1.50 -3.79
CA PHE A 96 -11.81 0.38 -4.43
C PHE A 96 -11.57 -0.79 -3.47
N LEU A 97 -10.86 -0.55 -2.34
CA LEU A 97 -10.59 -1.61 -1.38
C LEU A 97 -11.89 -2.13 -0.74
N HIS A 98 -12.88 -1.26 -0.57
CA HIS A 98 -14.20 -1.65 -0.09
C HIS A 98 -14.87 -2.67 -1.03
N ASN A 99 -14.94 -2.35 -2.33
CA ASN A 99 -15.52 -3.25 -3.33
C ASN A 99 -14.71 -4.54 -3.45
N PHE A 100 -13.38 -4.45 -3.46
CA PHE A 100 -12.50 -5.62 -3.47
C PHE A 100 -12.76 -6.56 -2.29
N CYS A 101 -12.88 -6.01 -1.08
CA CYS A 101 -13.22 -6.80 0.10
C CYS A 101 -14.64 -7.39 0.02
N LEU A 102 -15.63 -6.63 -0.47
CA LEU A 102 -16.99 -7.13 -0.63
C LEU A 102 -17.08 -8.28 -1.64
N GLU A 103 -16.44 -8.14 -2.82
CA GLU A 103 -16.47 -9.14 -3.88
C GLU A 103 -15.84 -10.46 -3.49
N LEU A 104 -14.80 -10.41 -2.65
CA LEU A 104 -14.09 -11.58 -2.15
C LEU A 104 -14.56 -12.02 -0.75
N SER A 105 -15.60 -11.39 -0.20
CA SER A 105 -16.10 -11.63 1.17
C SER A 105 -14.99 -11.58 2.22
N LEU A 106 -14.05 -10.64 2.05
CA LEU A 106 -12.91 -10.44 2.93
C LEU A 106 -13.26 -9.48 4.05
N ILE A 107 -12.62 -9.72 5.19
CA ILE A 107 -12.70 -8.84 6.34
C ILE A 107 -11.29 -8.56 6.84
N ASP A 108 -11.03 -7.31 7.22
CA ASP A 108 -9.80 -6.95 7.92
C ASP A 108 -9.92 -7.30 9.42
N PRO A 109 -9.23 -8.36 9.90
CA PRO A 109 -9.33 -8.78 11.29
C PRO A 109 -8.72 -7.77 12.25
N TRP A 110 -7.71 -7.00 11.82
CA TRP A 110 -7.08 -6.01 12.66
C TRP A 110 -8.02 -4.83 12.92
N ARG A 111 -8.70 -4.34 11.88
CA ARG A 111 -9.68 -3.26 12.00
C ARG A 111 -10.94 -3.67 12.75
N LEU A 112 -11.38 -4.93 12.62
CA LEU A 112 -12.47 -5.46 13.44
C LEU A 112 -12.14 -5.42 14.95
N ALA A 113 -10.95 -5.87 15.33
CA ALA A 113 -10.53 -5.88 16.73
C ALA A 113 -10.21 -4.48 17.26
N ASN A 114 -9.82 -3.55 16.38
CA ASN A 114 -9.34 -2.22 16.72
C ASN A 114 -10.06 -1.13 15.89
N PRO A 115 -11.37 -0.92 16.07
CA PRO A 115 -12.18 -0.10 15.16
C PRO A 115 -11.76 1.38 15.10
N LEU A 116 -11.21 1.93 16.19
CA LEU A 116 -10.84 3.36 16.29
C LEU A 116 -9.36 3.59 16.59
N VAL A 117 -8.54 2.53 16.63
CA VAL A 117 -7.12 2.65 16.94
C VAL A 117 -6.35 3.05 15.68
N GLN A 118 -5.54 4.09 15.80
CA GLN A 118 -4.58 4.45 14.76
C GLN A 118 -3.28 3.66 14.96
N SER A 119 -2.92 2.88 13.95
CA SER A 119 -1.68 2.11 13.90
C SER A 119 -1.20 2.04 12.45
N PHE A 120 0.11 2.11 12.21
CA PHE A 120 0.69 2.25 10.89
C PHE A 120 1.74 1.16 10.64
N SER A 121 1.71 0.54 9.46
CA SER A 121 2.68 -0.47 9.03
C SER A 121 3.88 0.12 8.29
N TRP A 122 3.77 1.36 7.80
CA TRP A 122 4.80 2.03 7.02
C TRP A 122 5.12 3.43 7.55
N PHE A 123 6.41 3.77 7.59
CA PHE A 123 6.91 5.06 8.05
C PHE A 123 7.90 5.62 7.03
N LYS A 124 7.76 6.91 6.72
CA LYS A 124 8.73 7.61 5.88
C LYS A 124 10.06 7.71 6.64
N ALA A 125 11.15 7.26 6.02
CA ALA A 125 12.48 7.46 6.58
C ALA A 125 12.75 8.96 6.78
N LEU A 126 13.13 9.35 8.00
CA LEU A 126 13.56 10.70 8.28
C LEU A 126 14.83 11.00 7.47
N LYS A 127 14.87 12.18 6.85
CA LYS A 127 16.14 12.69 6.30
C LYS A 127 17.07 12.97 7.49
N TRP A 128 18.27 12.43 7.43
CA TRP A 128 19.30 12.61 8.47
C TRP A 128 19.63 14.08 8.74
N GLU A 129 19.43 14.95 7.75
CA GLU A 129 19.55 16.41 7.85
C GLU A 129 18.63 17.01 8.92
N SER A 130 17.44 16.44 9.14
CA SER A 130 16.50 16.89 10.18
C SER A 130 16.84 16.37 11.58
N VAL A 131 17.63 15.29 11.68
CA VAL A 131 18.11 14.74 12.96
C VAL A 131 19.29 15.55 13.48
N ALA A 132 20.15 16.05 12.58
CA ALA A 132 21.31 16.87 12.92
C ALA A 132 20.95 18.20 13.60
N VAL A 133 19.76 18.76 13.31
CA VAL A 133 19.27 20.00 13.95
C VAL A 133 18.77 19.75 15.38
N LEU A 134 18.35 18.52 15.70
CA LEU A 134 17.86 18.12 17.03
C LEU A 134 18.93 17.46 17.91
N ALA A 135 20.07 17.08 17.34
CA ALA A 135 21.17 16.47 18.06
C ALA A 135 21.70 17.33 19.24
N PRO A 136 21.83 18.67 19.13
CA PRO A 136 22.31 19.48 20.26
C PRO A 136 21.31 19.57 21.44
N LEU A 137 20.04 19.18 21.25
CA LEU A 137 19.01 19.19 22.31
C LEU A 137 18.91 17.84 23.05
N LEU A 138 19.59 16.80 22.59
CA LEU A 138 19.54 15.45 23.17
C LEU A 138 20.81 15.06 23.95
N GLU A 139 21.78 15.96 24.11
CA GLU A 139 23.03 15.69 24.86
C GLU A 139 22.83 15.41 26.37
N GLY A 140 21.59 15.40 26.87
CA GLY A 140 21.23 14.95 28.21
C GLY A 140 20.30 13.74 28.29
N SER A 141 19.93 13.11 27.17
CA SER A 141 18.97 12.00 27.17
C SER A 141 19.67 10.63 27.30
N PRO A 142 19.21 9.73 28.20
CA PRO A 142 19.82 8.41 28.41
C PRO A 142 19.68 7.44 27.23
N PHE A 143 19.03 7.84 26.13
CA PHE A 143 18.86 7.04 24.92
C PHE A 143 19.97 7.22 23.86
N ALA A 144 21.00 8.02 24.13
CA ALA A 144 22.10 8.30 23.20
C ALA A 144 23.04 7.10 22.91
N SER A 145 22.86 5.95 23.58
CA SER A 145 23.77 4.80 23.50
C SER A 145 23.39 3.72 22.50
N ILE A 146 22.50 4.00 21.54
CA ILE A 146 22.32 3.13 20.36
C ILE A 146 23.02 3.78 19.17
N GLN A 147 24.35 3.82 19.20
CA GLN A 147 25.13 4.00 17.98
C GLN A 147 26.15 2.88 17.80
N ALA A 148 26.15 2.39 16.57
CA ALA A 148 27.28 1.81 15.86
C ALA A 148 27.72 0.39 16.25
N SER A 149 27.03 -0.60 15.66
CA SER A 149 27.73 -1.75 15.09
C SER A 149 27.03 -2.18 13.80
N SER A 150 27.44 -1.60 12.69
CA SER A 150 27.28 -2.19 11.36
C SER A 150 28.67 -2.41 10.80
N ARG A 151 29.05 -3.68 10.63
CA ARG A 151 29.91 -4.09 9.52
C ARG A 151 29.00 -4.53 8.38
#